data_AF-M4F9E0-F1
#
_entry.id   AF-M4F9E0-F1
#
_cell.length_a   1.000
_cell.length_b   1.000
_cell.length_c   1.000
_cell.angle_alpha   90.00
_cell.angle_beta   90.00
_cell.angle_gamma   90.00
#
_symmetry.space_group_name_H-M   'P 1'
#
loop_
_entity.id
_entity.type
_entity.pdbx_description
1 polymer ?
#
loop_
_entity_poly.entity_id
_entity_poly.type
_entity_poly.pdbx_seq_one_letter_code
_entity_poly.pdbx_strand_id
1 'polypeptide(L)'
;MKMKSMSIFLVLFVFFLVVLESPEKIEAKFKCVEEYGGKTGTQCSTKFFPTLCRQNCRAMKGAKNGICIKKNKHTKCYCDFCKE
;
A
#
# COMPACT_ATOMS: atom_id res chain seq x y z
N MET A 1 23.19 30.94 -33.20
CA MET A 1 22.23 29.95 -33.73
C MET A 1 22.03 28.84 -32.69
N LYS A 2 21.06 28.99 -31.79
CA LYS A 2 20.84 28.05 -30.67
C LYS A 2 19.37 27.60 -30.60
N MET A 3 18.84 27.23 -31.76
CA MET A 3 17.45 26.74 -31.94
C MET A 3 17.33 25.20 -31.86
N LYS A 4 18.43 24.46 -31.69
CA LYS A 4 18.39 22.98 -31.64
C LYS A 4 18.01 22.42 -30.27
N SER A 5 18.27 23.16 -29.18
CA SER A 5 18.03 22.66 -27.82
C SER A 5 16.55 22.66 -27.43
N MET A 6 15.76 23.63 -27.90
CA MET A 6 14.33 23.74 -27.58
C MET A 6 13.49 22.65 -28.25
N SER A 7 13.94 22.17 -29.43
CA SER A 7 13.24 21.13 -30.19
C SER A 7 13.25 19.77 -29.48
N ILE A 8 14.39 19.39 -28.87
CA ILE A 8 14.50 18.12 -28.15
C ILE A 8 13.64 18.11 -26.88
N PHE A 9 13.60 19.23 -26.14
CA PHE A 9 12.74 19.34 -24.96
C PHE A 9 11.26 19.18 -25.30
N LEU A 10 10.79 19.81 -26.38
CA LEU A 10 9.42 19.67 -26.87
C LEU A 10 9.09 18.22 -27.25
N VAL A 11 9.99 17.55 -27.96
CA VAL A 11 9.81 16.15 -28.35
C VAL A 11 9.72 15.26 -27.10
N LEU A 12 10.66 15.39 -26.17
CA LEU A 12 10.64 14.62 -24.92
C LEU A 12 9.36 14.89 -24.11
N PHE A 13 8.93 16.15 -24.03
CA PHE A 13 7.72 16.53 -23.31
C PHE A 13 6.46 15.88 -23.90
N VAL A 14 6.32 15.88 -25.23
CA VAL A 14 5.21 15.20 -25.92
C VAL A 14 5.28 13.69 -25.69
N PHE A 15 6.46 13.08 -25.74
CA PHE A 15 6.62 11.66 -25.40
C PHE A 15 6.19 11.35 -23.96
N PHE A 16 6.58 12.18 -22.98
CA PHE A 16 6.14 12.03 -21.59
C PHE A 16 4.63 12.19 -21.44
N LEU A 17 4.01 13.14 -22.12
CA LEU A 17 2.56 13.32 -22.11
C LEU A 17 1.84 12.09 -22.69
N VAL A 18 2.31 11.54 -23.80
CA VAL A 18 1.72 10.33 -24.41
C VAL A 18 1.86 9.11 -23.50
N VAL A 19 2.99 8.97 -22.80
CA VAL A 19 3.19 7.89 -21.81
C VAL A 19 2.32 8.09 -20.57
N LEU A 20 2.12 9.32 -20.09
CA LEU A 20 1.24 9.65 -18.95
C LEU A 20 -0.24 9.56 -19.31
N GLU A 21 -0.60 9.84 -20.56
CA GLU A 21 -1.98 9.79 -21.07
C GLU A 21 -2.44 8.36 -21.36
N SER A 22 -1.53 7.38 -21.37
CA SER A 22 -1.89 5.98 -21.14
C SER A 22 -2.34 5.82 -19.69
N PRO A 23 -3.64 5.76 -19.41
CA PRO A 23 -4.13 5.53 -18.07
C PRO A 23 -4.08 4.02 -17.87
N GLU A 24 -2.89 3.42 -17.93
CA GLU A 24 -2.67 2.14 -17.31
C GLU A 24 -2.75 2.38 -15.81
N LYS A 25 -4.00 2.49 -15.34
CA LYS A 25 -4.50 2.43 -13.98
C LYS A 25 -3.39 2.24 -12.97
N ILE A 26 -2.62 3.30 -12.72
CA ILE A 26 -1.93 3.45 -11.45
C ILE A 26 -2.97 3.97 -10.46
N GLU A 27 -4.11 3.26 -10.38
CA GLU A 27 -4.70 3.03 -9.08
C GLU A 27 -3.68 2.14 -8.37
N ALA A 28 -2.62 2.77 -7.85
CA ALA A 28 -2.11 2.31 -6.58
C ALA A 28 -3.34 2.38 -5.68
N LYS A 29 -4.08 1.27 -5.58
CA LYS A 29 -5.15 1.08 -4.63
C LYS A 29 -4.43 1.08 -3.30
N PHE A 30 -4.07 2.26 -2.81
CA PHE A 30 -3.65 2.50 -1.44
C PHE A 30 -4.90 2.26 -0.60
N LYS A 31 -5.32 1.00 -0.54
CA LYS A 31 -6.24 0.55 0.47
C LYS A 31 -5.47 0.74 1.75
N CYS A 32 -5.86 1.77 2.50
CA CYS A 32 -5.30 2.04 3.82
C CYS A 32 -5.29 0.78 4.69
N VAL A 33 -6.28 -0.10 4.50
CA VAL A 33 -6.43 -1.35 5.23
C VAL A 33 -6.34 -2.53 4.28
N GLU A 34 -5.34 -3.39 4.49
CA GLU A 34 -5.13 -4.61 3.72
C GLU A 34 -5.13 -5.85 4.62
N GLU A 35 -5.58 -7.00 4.09
CA GLU A 35 -5.53 -8.25 4.84
C GLU A 35 -4.07 -8.73 4.94
N TYR A 36 -3.56 -8.98 6.15
CA TYR A 36 -2.17 -9.42 6.34
C TYR A 36 -1.91 -10.79 5.67
N GLY A 37 -2.93 -11.65 5.66
CA GLY A 37 -2.85 -13.04 5.20
C GLY A 37 -2.23 -13.96 6.26
N GLY A 38 -2.86 -15.11 6.55
CA GLY A 38 -2.35 -16.07 7.53
C GLY A 38 -3.45 -16.82 8.27
N LYS A 39 -3.05 -17.82 9.07
CA LYS A 39 -3.99 -18.61 9.86
C LYS A 39 -4.63 -17.73 10.94
N THR A 40 -5.96 -17.69 10.91
CA THR A 40 -6.82 -16.94 11.81
C THR A 40 -6.73 -17.52 13.23
N GLY A 41 -6.60 -16.64 14.24
CA GLY A 41 -6.73 -17.01 15.65
C GLY A 41 -5.56 -16.57 16.54
N THR A 42 -4.31 -16.91 16.19
CA THR A 42 -3.16 -16.63 17.08
C THR A 42 -2.72 -15.16 17.03
N GLN A 43 -2.75 -14.55 15.85
CA GLN A 43 -2.25 -13.18 15.65
C GLN A 43 -3.08 -12.11 16.37
N CYS A 44 -4.35 -12.41 16.60
CA CYS A 44 -5.32 -11.51 17.23
C CYS A 44 -5.65 -11.90 18.68
N SER A 45 -4.81 -12.76 19.29
CA SER A 45 -4.93 -13.07 20.70
C SER A 45 -4.45 -11.88 21.53
N THR A 46 -5.28 -11.43 22.47
CA THR A 46 -4.96 -10.40 23.47
C THR A 46 -3.96 -10.88 24.53
N LYS A 47 -3.54 -12.15 24.49
CA LYS A 47 -2.60 -12.73 25.47
C LYS A 47 -1.19 -12.16 25.36
N PHE A 48 -0.83 -11.56 24.22
CA PHE A 48 0.46 -10.90 23.99
C PHE A 48 0.20 -9.47 23.52
N PHE A 49 0.65 -8.47 24.30
CA PHE A 49 0.47 -7.05 23.99
C PHE A 49 1.83 -6.37 23.73
N PRO A 50 1.99 -5.55 22.68
CA PRO A 50 1.05 -5.34 21.57
C PRO A 50 0.80 -6.63 20.80
N THR A 51 -0.40 -6.76 20.19
CA THR A 51 -0.80 -7.99 19.49
C THR A 51 0.20 -8.38 18.42
N LEU A 52 0.36 -9.68 18.20
CA LEU A 52 1.24 -10.20 17.14
C LEU A 52 0.86 -9.64 15.76
N CYS A 53 -0.44 -9.40 15.54
CA CYS A 53 -0.95 -8.71 14.35
C CYS A 53 -0.31 -7.32 14.19
N ARG A 54 -0.33 -6.47 15.23
CA ARG A 54 0.28 -5.13 15.19
C ARG A 54 1.78 -5.20 14.95
N GLN A 55 2.48 -6.11 15.65
CA GLN A 55 3.93 -6.28 15.50
C GLN A 55 4.30 -6.73 14.09
N ASN A 56 3.61 -7.73 13.56
CA ASN A 56 3.89 -8.27 12.23
C ASN A 56 3.53 -7.29 11.12
N CYS A 57 2.41 -6.57 11.24
CA CYS A 57 2.06 -5.51 10.29
C CYS A 57 3.13 -4.42 10.23
N ARG A 58 3.69 -4.02 11.38
CA ARG A 58 4.80 -3.06 11.44
C ARG A 58 6.11 -3.62 10.88
N ALA A 59 6.52 -4.80 11.35
CA ALA A 59 7.83 -5.37 11.04
C ALA A 59 7.92 -5.95 9.61
N MET A 60 6.87 -6.63 9.14
CA MET A 60 6.90 -7.40 7.89
C MET A 60 6.28 -6.65 6.71
N LYS A 61 5.33 -5.75 6.97
CA LYS A 61 4.58 -5.03 5.93
C LYS A 61 4.85 -3.53 5.93
N GLY A 62 5.51 -2.98 6.96
CA GLY A 62 5.74 -1.53 7.07
C GLY A 62 4.46 -0.73 7.34
N ALA A 63 3.40 -1.38 7.82
CA ALA A 63 2.17 -0.69 8.18
C ALA A 63 2.32 0.04 9.50
N LYS A 64 1.54 1.11 9.69
CA LYS A 64 1.56 1.90 10.93
C LYS A 64 0.89 1.17 12.09
N ASN A 65 -0.14 0.37 11.80
CA ASN A 65 -0.87 -0.39 12.79
C ASN A 65 -1.37 -1.75 12.26
N GLY A 66 -1.79 -2.62 13.16
CA GLY A 66 -2.46 -3.88 12.84
C GLY A 66 -3.78 -3.97 13.60
N ILE A 67 -4.87 -4.18 12.88
CA ILE A 67 -6.22 -4.28 13.42
C ILE A 67 -6.78 -5.68 13.25
N CYS A 68 -7.48 -6.16 14.26
CA CYS A 68 -8.11 -7.46 14.26
C CYS A 68 -9.61 -7.31 14.04
N ILE A 69 -10.08 -7.74 12.87
CA ILE A 69 -11.49 -7.63 12.49
C ILE A 69 -12.12 -9.02 12.54
N LYS A 70 -13.19 -9.16 13.32
CA LYS A 70 -14.00 -10.39 13.36
C LYS A 70 -14.95 -10.38 12.16
N LYS A 71 -14.69 -11.23 11.17
CA LYS A 71 -15.62 -11.47 10.06
C LYS A 71 -16.17 -12.89 10.21
N ASN A 72 -17.46 -13.00 10.46
CA ASN A 72 -18.15 -14.27 10.74
C ASN A 72 -17.55 -14.98 11.98
N LYS A 73 -17.22 -16.27 11.84
CA LYS A 73 -16.65 -17.12 12.91
C LYS A 73 -15.14 -16.98 13.08
N HIS A 74 -14.46 -16.19 12.24
CA HIS A 74 -12.99 -16.06 12.25
C HIS A 74 -12.54 -14.61 12.46
N THR A 75 -11.57 -14.43 13.34
CA THR A 75 -10.87 -13.15 13.49
C THR A 75 -9.68 -13.12 12.55
N LYS A 76 -9.64 -12.11 11.68
CA LYS A 76 -8.57 -11.88 10.70
C LYS A 76 -7.76 -10.66 11.11
N CYS A 77 -6.47 -10.71 10.80
CA CYS A 77 -5.55 -9.58 10.95
C CYS A 77 -5.54 -8.75 9.65
N TYR A 78 -5.66 -7.45 9.81
CA TYR A 78 -5.54 -6.46 8.75
C TYR A 78 -4.46 -5.44 9.14
N CYS A 79 -3.68 -4.98 8.18
CA CYS A 79 -2.68 -3.94 8.38
C CYS A 79 -3.25 -2.59 7.96
N ASP A 80 -3.09 -1.59 8.82
CA ASP A 80 -3.46 -0.21 8.55
C ASP A 80 -2.20 0.61 8.29
N PHE A 81 -2.07 1.10 7.07
CA PHE A 81 -0.96 1.94 6.61
C PHE A 81 -1.22 3.44 6.86
N CYS A 82 -2.47 3.82 7.11
CA CYS A 82 -2.88 5.21 7.22
C CYS A 82 -3.01 5.67 8.68
N LYS A 83 -3.38 4.78 9.61
CA LYS A 83 -3.58 5.09 11.04
C LYS A 83 -2.51 4.45 11.93
N GLU A 84 -2.11 5.15 12.99
CA GLU A 84 -1.09 4.73 13.97
C GLU A 84 -1.59 3.79 15.08
#